data_AF-A0A968LZZ5-F1
#
_entry.id   AF-A0A968LZZ5-F1
#
_cell.length_a   1.000
_cell.length_b   1.000
_cell.length_c   1.000
_cell.angle_alpha   90.00
_cell.angle_beta   90.00
_cell.angle_gamma   90.00
#
_symmetry.space_group_name_H-M   'P 1'
#
loop_
_entity.id
_entity.type
_entity.pdbx_description
1 polymer ?
#
loop_
_entity_poly.entity_id
_entity_poly.type
_entity_poly.pdbx_seq_one_letter_code
_entity_poly.pdbx_strand_id
1 'polypeptide(L)' 'MGLSNDGRGKHLLSPNPKGQVLAFERAYQQAGIDPKSIAYVECHGTGTPLGDRTELNSMETFLGHLGLRHRWVL' A
#
# COMPACT_ATOMS: atom_id res chain seq x y z
N MET A 1 -10.19 -2.75 9.51
CA MET A 1 -10.60 -1.61 8.66
C MET A 1 -9.54 -0.53 8.71
N GLY A 2 -8.57 -0.55 7.78
CA GLY A 2 -7.59 0.52 7.64
C GLY A 2 -8.04 1.53 6.60
N LEU A 3 -8.31 2.77 7.02
CA LEU A 3 -8.68 3.87 6.14
C LEU A 3 -7.77 5.06 6.38
N SER A 4 -7.50 5.81 5.32
CA SER A 4 -6.74 7.06 5.36
C SER A 4 -7.21 7.99 4.24
N ASN A 5 -6.61 9.17 4.14
CA ASN A 5 -6.80 10.10 3.03
C ASN A 5 -5.43 10.56 2.55
N ASP A 6 -5.28 10.74 1.24
CA ASP A 6 -4.01 11.15 0.61
C ASP A 6 -3.57 12.56 0.99
N GLY A 7 -4.51 13.39 1.45
CA GLY A 7 -4.24 14.71 2.01
C GLY A 7 -3.54 15.65 1.03
N ARG A 8 -2.59 16.44 1.52
CA ARG A 8 -1.84 17.38 0.68
C ARG A 8 -0.82 16.63 -0.19
N GLY A 9 -1.02 16.68 -1.50
CA GLY A 9 -0.12 16.10 -2.51
C GLY A 9 0.23 17.08 -3.63
N LYS A 10 0.79 16.57 -4.73
CA LYS A 10 1.11 17.38 -5.93
C LYS A 10 -0.15 17.92 -6.62
N HIS A 11 -1.17 17.07 -6.74
CA HIS A 11 -2.50 17.41 -7.28
C HIS A 11 -3.59 16.68 -6.50
N LEU A 12 -4.82 17.19 -6.54
CA LEU A 12 -5.97 16.66 -5.79
C LEU A 12 -6.28 15.18 -6.11
N LEU A 13 -6.09 14.78 -7.38
CA LEU A 13 -6.41 13.43 -7.86
C LEU A 13 -5.16 12.53 -7.97
N SER A 14 -3.98 13.02 -7.59
CA SER A 14 -2.78 12.20 -7.64
C SER A 14 -2.71 11.30 -6.41
N PRO A 15 -2.52 9.99 -6.59
CA PRO A 15 -2.41 9.07 -5.46
C PRO A 15 -1.15 9.39 -4.64
N ASN A 16 -1.24 9.26 -3.32
CA ASN A 16 -0.14 9.56 -2.41
C ASN A 16 0.34 8.31 -1.66
N PRO A 17 1.62 7.90 -1.83
CA PRO A 17 2.12 6.72 -1.14
C PRO A 17 1.94 6.74 0.38
N LYS A 18 2.05 7.93 0.99
CA LYS A 18 1.89 8.11 2.45
C LYS A 18 0.49 7.76 2.93
N GLY A 19 -0.54 8.10 2.14
CA GLY A 19 -1.92 7.75 2.46
C GLY A 19 -2.10 6.24 2.45
N GLN A 20 -1.65 5.58 1.39
CA GLN A 20 -1.77 4.13 1.24
C GLN A 20 -1.02 3.37 2.35
N VAL A 21 0.22 3.75 2.66
CA VAL A 21 0.99 3.12 3.75
C VAL A 21 0.25 3.25 5.09
N LEU A 22 -0.29 4.44 5.40
CA LEU A 22 -1.05 4.65 6.63
C LEU A 22 -2.33 3.80 6.69
N ALA A 23 -2.99 3.58 5.55
CA ALA A 23 -4.13 2.66 5.48
C ALA A 23 -3.70 1.21 5.75
N PHE A 24 -2.58 0.77 5.17
CA PHE A 24 -2.03 -0.57 5.41
C PHE A 24 -1.68 -0.77 6.90
N GLU A 25 -0.91 0.14 7.49
CA GLU A 25 -0.53 0.09 8.91
C GLU A 25 -1.75 -0.04 9.82
N ARG A 26 -2.77 0.80 9.61
CA ARG A 26 -4.03 0.75 10.38
C ARG A 26 -4.78 -0.56 10.18
N ALA A 27 -4.81 -1.09 8.95
CA ALA A 27 -5.48 -2.35 8.65
C ALA A 27 -4.82 -3.51 9.40
N TYR A 28 -3.50 -3.63 9.31
CA TYR A 28 -2.75 -4.70 9.96
C TYR A 28 -2.75 -4.58 11.48
N GLN A 29 -2.59 -3.36 12.01
CA GLN A 29 -2.67 -3.12 13.46
C GLN A 29 -4.05 -3.53 14.01
N GLN A 30 -5.13 -3.16 13.32
CA GLN A 30 -6.48 -3.53 13.77
C GLN A 30 -6.76 -5.02 13.61
N ALA A 31 -6.22 -5.66 12.56
CA ALA A 31 -6.41 -7.09 12.32
C ALA A 31 -5.58 -7.97 13.28
N GLY A 32 -4.46 -7.45 13.81
CA GLY A 32 -3.54 -8.22 14.65
C GLY A 32 -2.87 -9.38 13.91
N ILE A 33 -2.75 -9.27 12.58
CA ILE A 33 -2.19 -10.30 11.71
C ILE A 33 -0.72 -9.98 11.43
N ASP A 34 0.15 -11.00 11.46
CA ASP A 34 1.53 -10.87 11.00
C ASP A 34 1.54 -10.72 9.47
N PRO A 35 2.07 -9.62 8.90
CA PRO A 35 2.17 -9.43 7.45
C PRO A 35 2.91 -10.56 6.72
N LYS A 36 3.77 -11.32 7.41
CA LYS A 36 4.46 -12.49 6.84
C LYS A 36 3.53 -13.69 6.58
N SER A 37 2.35 -13.70 7.19
CA SER A 37 1.36 -14.78 7.02
C SER A 37 0.51 -14.63 5.76
N ILE A 38 0.64 -13.50 5.05
CA ILE A 38 -0.22 -13.13 3.94
C ILE A 38 0.39 -13.67 2.64
N ALA A 39 -0.32 -14.54 1.95
CA ALA A 39 0.16 -15.14 0.70
C ALA A 39 -0.22 -14.36 -0.55
N TYR A 40 -1.18 -13.45 -0.44
CA TYR A 40 -1.79 -12.76 -1.59
C TYR A 40 -2.31 -11.38 -1.21
N VAL A 41 -2.16 -10.43 -2.12
CA VAL A 41 -2.74 -9.08 -2.02
C VAL A 41 -3.51 -8.82 -3.31
N GLU A 42 -4.82 -8.61 -3.20
CA GLU A 42 -5.63 -8.11 -4.31
C GLU A 42 -5.42 -6.60 -4.40
N CYS A 43 -4.75 -6.16 -5.46
CA CYS A 43 -4.40 -4.75 -5.66
C CYS A 43 -5.58 -3.95 -6.21
N HIS A 44 -5.52 -2.63 -6.09
CA HIS A 44 -6.44 -1.74 -6.78
C HIS A 44 -6.24 -1.80 -8.30
N GLY A 45 -4.98 -1.83 -8.77
CA GLY A 45 -4.62 -2.33 -10.10
C GLY A 45 -5.38 -1.68 -11.27
N THR A 46 -5.46 -0.35 -11.30
CA THR A 46 -6.25 0.37 -12.33
C THR A 46 -5.59 0.41 -13.71
N GLY A 47 -4.34 -0.06 -13.82
CA GLY A 47 -3.59 -0.04 -15.09
C GLY A 47 -3.05 1.36 -15.43
N THR A 48 -3.00 2.27 -14.47
CA THR A 48 -2.53 3.65 -14.71
C THR A 48 -1.05 3.77 -14.33
N PRO A 49 -0.15 4.26 -15.22
CA PRO A 49 1.28 4.25 -14.95
C PRO A 49 1.72 4.99 -13.68
N LEU A 50 0.93 5.99 -13.24
CA LEU A 50 1.18 6.70 -11.99
C LEU A 50 0.58 5.95 -10.79
N GLY A 51 -0.66 5.49 -10.89
CA GLY A 51 -1.33 4.77 -9.81
C GLY A 51 -0.63 3.47 -9.46
N ASP A 52 -0.32 2.67 -10.48
CA ASP A 52 0.32 1.38 -10.35
C ASP A 52 1.72 1.49 -9.72
N ARG A 53 2.51 2.50 -10.13
CA ARG A 53 3.81 2.78 -9.48
C ARG A 53 3.65 3.23 -8.04
N THR A 54 2.66 4.07 -7.75
CA THR A 54 2.40 4.51 -6.37
C THR A 54 2.01 3.33 -5.50
N GLU A 55 1.13 2.45 -5.98
CA GLU A 55 0.68 1.25 -5.27
C GLU A 55 1.83 0.31 -4.95
N LEU A 56 2.64 -0.06 -5.95
CA LEU A 56 3.82 -0.91 -5.75
C LEU A 56 4.83 -0.30 -4.78
N ASN A 57 5.11 1.00 -4.89
CA ASN A 57 6.04 1.68 -3.98
C ASN A 57 5.51 1.69 -2.54
N SER A 58 4.20 1.88 -2.35
CA SER A 58 3.58 1.82 -1.03
C SER A 58 3.64 0.43 -0.42
N MET A 59 3.39 -0.61 -1.21
CA MET A 59 3.54 -2.00 -0.78
C MET A 59 4.99 -2.31 -0.43
N GLU A 60 5.95 -1.90 -1.25
CA GLU A 60 7.38 -2.06 -0.96
C GLU A 60 7.79 -1.31 0.31
N THR A 61 7.28 -0.10 0.53
CA THR A 61 7.56 0.66 1.75
C THR A 61 7.05 -0.07 2.99
N PHE A 62 5.80 -0.55 2.97
CA PHE A 62 5.19 -1.21 4.14
C PHE A 62 5.77 -2.61 4.38
N LEU A 63 5.85 -3.45 3.35
CA LEU A 63 6.25 -4.86 3.47
C LEU A 63 7.77 -5.03 3.43
N GLY A 64 8.48 -4.16 2.71
CA GLY A 64 9.95 -4.17 2.64
C GLY A 64 10.59 -3.86 4.00
N HIS A 65 10.00 -2.98 4.81
CA HIS A 65 10.43 -2.74 6.20
C HIS A 65 10.34 -4.01 7.08
N LEU A 66 9.53 -5.00 6.68
CA LEU A 66 9.34 -6.26 7.42
C LEU A 66 10.27 -7.38 6.92
N GLY A 67 11.20 -7.07 6.00
CA GLY A 67 12.11 -8.03 5.38
C GLY A 67 11.45 -8.93 4.33
N LEU A 68 10.21 -8.62 3.94
CA LEU A 68 9.46 -9.37 2.93
C LEU A 68 9.79 -8.83 1.53
N ARG A 69 10.77 -9.46 0.87
CA ARG A 69 11.07 -9.22 -0.55
C ARG A 69 10.20 -10.13 -1.42
N HIS A 70 8.98 -9.70 -1.69
CA HIS A 70 8.16 -10.31 -2.74
C HIS A 70 8.26 -9.52 -4.03
N ARG A 71 8.21 -10.24 -5.16
CA ARG A 71 8.12 -9.64 -6.48
C ARG A 71 6.64 -9.37 -6.73
N TRP A 72 6.19 -8.18 -6.34
CA TRP A 72 4.81 -7.74 -6.55
C TRP A 72 4.58 -7.51 -8.04
N VAL A 73 3.54 -8.12 -8.58
CA VAL A 73 3.10 -7.91 -9.97
C VAL A 73 1.64 -7.45 -9.86
N LEU A 74 1.33 -6.31 -10.48
CA LEU A 74 -0.03 -5.81 -10.66
C LEU A 74 -0.68 -6.48 -11.88
#